data_AF-A0A316LZ66-F1
#
_entry.id   AF-A0A316LZ66-F1
#
_cell.length_a   1.000
_cell.length_b   1.000
_cell.length_c   1.000
_cell.angle_alpha   90.00
_cell.angle_beta   90.00
_cell.angle_gamma   90.00
#
_symmetry.space_group_name_H-M   'P 1'
#
loop_
_entity.id
_entity.type
_entity.pdbx_description
1 polymer ?
#
loop_
_entity_poly.entity_id
_entity_poly.type
_entity_poly.pdbx_seq_one_letter_code
_entity_poly.pdbx_strand_id
1 'polypeptide(L)'
;MENENEYLEELMKKYRDISQSLLRYIPYFEQKKGQKNYQIYQGEQNTNSVAIPVYESTLLSFVKEVQRTGLVDRNYVYALSRNGIRTHEDEMRALDCVEFKDIELIYAIMAKYVLGGMTKGMLWSEAVENGTFLKCLQKLKEVLNVWDAPLA
;
A
#
# COMPACT_ATOMS: atom_id res chain seq x y z
N MET A 1 -22.18 16.09 19.89
CA MET A 1 -21.35 17.04 19.13
C MET A 1 -19.95 17.13 19.73
N GLU A 2 -19.73 17.44 21.02
CA GLU A 2 -18.37 17.39 21.64
C GLU A 2 -17.76 15.98 21.64
N ASN A 3 -18.47 14.96 22.15
CA ASN A 3 -17.95 13.58 22.22
C ASN A 3 -17.66 12.93 20.85
N GLU A 4 -18.32 13.39 19.78
CA GLU A 4 -18.15 12.84 18.43
C GLU A 4 -16.87 13.40 17.77
N ASN A 5 -16.58 14.68 18.02
CA ASN A 5 -15.33 15.30 17.57
C ASN A 5 -14.12 14.70 18.29
N GLU A 6 -14.22 14.48 19.62
CA GLU A 6 -13.14 13.83 20.39
C GLU A 6 -12.84 12.41 19.88
N TYR A 7 -13.87 11.61 19.60
CA TYR A 7 -13.70 10.27 19.04
C TYR A 7 -13.00 10.30 17.67
N LEU A 8 -13.37 11.24 16.79
CA LEU A 8 -12.75 11.38 15.48
C LEU A 8 -11.28 11.79 15.58
N GLU A 9 -10.94 12.69 16.51
CA GLU A 9 -9.55 13.09 16.77
C GLU A 9 -8.71 11.92 17.30
N GLU A 10 -9.24 11.14 18.24
CA GLU A 10 -8.57 9.93 18.75
C GLU A 10 -8.33 8.90 17.63
N LEU A 11 -9.34 8.67 16.78
CA LEU A 11 -9.23 7.74 15.66
C LEU A 11 -8.19 8.25 14.65
N MET A 12 -8.18 9.54 14.36
CA MET A 12 -7.21 10.15 13.44
C MET A 12 -5.79 10.02 13.97
N LYS A 13 -5.59 10.28 15.27
CA LYS A 13 -4.31 10.08 15.95
C LYS A 13 -3.85 8.63 15.85
N LYS A 14 -4.74 7.67 16.15
CA LYS A 14 -4.44 6.24 16.04
C LYS A 14 -3.96 5.86 14.64
N TYR A 15 -4.67 6.28 13.60
CA TYR A 15 -4.26 5.98 12.22
C TYR A 15 -2.96 6.69 11.84
N ARG A 16 -2.73 7.90 12.32
CA ARG A 16 -1.47 8.62 12.12
C ARG A 16 -0.30 7.86 12.72
N ASP A 17 -0.41 7.45 13.99
CA ASP A 17 0.64 6.73 14.71
C ASP A 17 0.99 5.40 14.02
N ILE A 18 -0.02 4.68 13.49
CA ILE A 18 0.19 3.41 12.77
C ILE A 18 0.83 3.62 11.39
N SER A 19 0.50 4.73 10.71
CA SER A 19 0.81 4.91 9.28
C SER A 19 1.99 5.82 9.00
N GLN A 20 2.38 6.65 9.97
CA GLN A 20 3.43 7.65 9.79
C GLN A 20 4.73 7.02 9.29
N SER A 21 5.07 5.85 9.83
CA SER A 21 6.28 5.13 9.46
C SER A 21 6.26 4.63 8.01
N LEU A 22 5.07 4.41 7.42
CA LEU A 22 4.90 4.04 6.01
C LEU A 22 5.16 5.21 5.05
N LEU A 23 4.92 6.45 5.49
CA LEU A 23 5.06 7.64 4.62
C LEU A 23 6.50 7.88 4.17
N ARG A 24 7.49 7.37 4.92
CA ARG A 24 8.91 7.45 4.53
C ARG A 24 9.24 6.70 3.23
N TYR A 25 8.36 5.82 2.77
CA TYR A 25 8.53 5.09 1.51
C TYR A 25 8.04 5.88 0.28
N ILE A 26 7.40 7.05 0.45
CA ILE A 26 6.93 7.86 -0.68
C ILE A 26 8.06 8.16 -1.68
N PRO A 27 9.23 8.69 -1.28
CA PRO A 27 10.30 9.03 -2.22
C PRO A 27 10.80 7.82 -3.02
N TYR A 28 10.83 6.65 -2.37
CA TYR A 28 11.18 5.39 -3.02
C TYR A 28 10.19 5.04 -4.14
N PHE A 29 8.89 5.10 -3.88
CA PHE A 29 7.88 4.78 -4.90
C PHE A 29 7.74 5.86 -5.97
N GLU A 30 8.03 7.13 -5.67
CA GLU A 30 8.12 8.18 -6.69
C GLU A 30 9.23 7.89 -7.70
N GLN A 31 10.41 7.46 -7.22
CA GLN A 31 11.52 7.09 -8.08
C GLN A 31 11.23 5.85 -8.92
N LYS A 32 10.50 4.88 -8.36
CA LYS A 32 10.30 3.56 -8.97
C LYS A 32 9.05 3.41 -9.82
N LYS A 33 8.12 4.36 -9.77
CA LYS A 33 6.90 4.32 -10.59
C LYS A 33 7.25 4.19 -12.07
N GLY A 34 6.57 3.27 -12.77
CA GLY A 34 6.81 2.97 -14.18
C GLY A 34 8.09 2.18 -14.49
N GLN A 35 8.88 1.80 -13.49
CA GLN A 35 10.08 0.97 -13.67
C GLN A 35 9.82 -0.47 -13.26
N LYS A 36 10.36 -1.43 -14.04
CA LYS A 36 10.38 -2.83 -13.61
C LYS A 36 11.22 -2.98 -12.37
N ASN A 37 10.60 -3.54 -11.32
CA ASN A 37 11.19 -3.57 -9.98
C ASN A 37 11.54 -4.98 -9.50
N TYR A 38 11.82 -5.88 -10.44
CA TYR A 38 12.27 -7.24 -10.17
C TYR A 38 13.43 -7.61 -11.09
N GLN A 39 14.40 -8.34 -10.55
CA GLN A 39 15.38 -9.06 -11.36
C GLN A 39 14.95 -10.52 -11.45
N ILE A 40 15.01 -11.09 -12.65
CA ILE A 40 14.82 -12.53 -12.85
C ILE A 40 16.17 -13.19 -12.57
N TYR A 41 16.29 -13.91 -11.46
CA TYR A 41 17.47 -14.75 -11.25
C TYR A 41 17.37 -15.98 -12.17
N GLN A 42 18.22 -16.03 -13.19
CA GLN A 42 18.51 -17.25 -13.96
C GLN A 42 19.85 -17.78 -13.45
N GLY A 43 19.83 -18.89 -12.70
CA GLY A 43 21.08 -19.59 -12.36
C GLY A 43 21.78 -20.05 -13.63
N GLU A 44 23.13 -20.00 -13.64
CA GLU A 44 23.97 -20.21 -14.83
C GLU A 44 23.78 -21.55 -15.57
N GLN A 45 23.03 -22.52 -15.02
CA GLN A 45 22.84 -23.84 -15.61
C GLN A 45 21.43 -24.43 -15.42
N ASN A 46 20.36 -23.72 -15.74
CA ASN A 46 19.04 -24.36 -15.66
C ASN A 46 18.04 -23.85 -16.69
N THR A 47 17.89 -24.62 -17.78
CA THR A 47 16.90 -24.39 -18.84
C THR A 47 15.46 -24.68 -18.40
N ASN A 48 15.24 -25.21 -17.18
CA ASN A 48 13.94 -25.63 -16.65
C ASN A 48 13.57 -24.98 -15.29
N SER A 49 14.28 -23.95 -14.83
CA SER A 49 13.97 -23.28 -13.54
C SER A 49 12.87 -22.24 -13.68
N VAL A 50 11.91 -22.26 -12.75
CA VAL A 50 10.94 -21.16 -12.58
C VAL A 50 11.71 -19.90 -12.17
N ALA A 51 11.54 -18.83 -12.95
CA ALA A 51 12.07 -17.51 -12.65
C ALA A 51 11.61 -17.03 -11.25
N ILE A 52 12.55 -16.89 -10.32
CA ILE A 52 12.25 -16.33 -8.99
C ILE A 52 12.51 -14.81 -9.07
N PRO A 53 11.49 -13.96 -8.83
CA PRO A 53 11.69 -12.52 -8.79
C PRO A 53 12.48 -12.13 -7.53
N VAL A 54 13.57 -11.41 -7.73
CA VAL A 54 14.35 -10.80 -6.65
C VAL A 54 13.92 -9.35 -6.50
N TYR A 55 13.37 -9.02 -5.33
CA TYR A 55 12.92 -7.67 -4.99
C TYR A 55 13.99 -6.88 -4.24
N GLU A 56 13.94 -5.56 -4.38
CA GLU A 56 14.76 -4.66 -3.58
C GLU A 56 14.40 -4.75 -2.09
N SER A 57 15.41 -4.62 -1.23
CA SER A 57 15.25 -4.69 0.23
C SER A 57 14.27 -3.65 0.78
N THR A 58 14.20 -2.47 0.14
CA THR A 58 13.26 -1.40 0.51
C THR A 58 11.80 -1.83 0.30
N LEU A 59 11.47 -2.46 -0.82
CA LEU A 59 10.13 -2.98 -1.10
C LEU A 59 9.74 -4.08 -0.11
N LEU A 60 10.65 -5.02 0.18
CA LEU A 60 10.42 -6.06 1.18
C LEU A 60 10.20 -5.49 2.58
N SER A 61 10.94 -4.42 2.92
CA SER A 61 10.77 -3.72 4.21
C SER A 61 9.41 -3.03 4.30
N PHE A 62 9.00 -2.36 3.22
CA PHE A 62 7.66 -1.77 3.11
C PHE A 62 6.55 -2.82 3.30
N VAL A 63 6.60 -3.94 2.56
CA VAL A 63 5.62 -5.03 2.67
C VAL A 63 5.51 -5.55 4.11
N LYS A 64 6.65 -5.80 4.76
CA LYS A 64 6.69 -6.25 6.15
C LYS A 64 6.10 -5.23 7.11
N GLU A 65 6.32 -3.94 6.88
CA GLU A 65 5.82 -2.88 7.74
C GLU A 65 4.33 -2.66 7.58
N VAL A 66 3.82 -2.68 6.34
CA VAL A 66 2.38 -2.68 6.07
C VAL A 66 1.71 -3.86 6.78
N GLN A 67 2.30 -5.05 6.75
CA GLN A 67 1.77 -6.21 7.50
C GLN A 67 1.74 -6.00 9.01
N ARG A 68 2.74 -5.29 9.57
CA ARG A 68 2.83 -5.01 11.01
C ARG A 68 1.80 -3.99 11.50
N THR A 69 1.24 -3.16 10.62
CA THR A 69 0.18 -2.21 10.99
C THR A 69 -1.07 -2.90 11.57
N GLY A 70 -1.32 -4.16 11.19
CA GLY A 70 -2.56 -4.86 11.52
C GLY A 70 -3.81 -4.34 10.79
N LEU A 71 -3.67 -3.33 9.93
CA LEU A 71 -4.78 -2.70 9.19
C LEU A 71 -5.06 -3.39 7.84
N VAL A 72 -4.16 -4.27 7.41
CA VAL A 72 -4.34 -5.10 6.22
C VAL A 72 -5.08 -6.38 6.58
N ASP A 73 -6.35 -6.46 6.18
CA ASP A 73 -7.25 -7.59 6.44
C ASP A 73 -7.29 -8.56 5.24
N ARG A 74 -7.38 -9.87 5.50
CA ARG A 74 -7.57 -10.92 4.48
C ARG A 74 -8.91 -10.82 3.76
N ASN A 75 -9.90 -10.19 4.37
CA ASN A 75 -11.22 -9.92 3.81
C ASN A 75 -11.25 -8.70 2.88
N TYR A 76 -10.07 -8.21 2.44
CA TYR A 76 -9.97 -7.11 1.48
C TYR A 76 -10.81 -7.34 0.22
N VAL A 77 -10.99 -8.59 -0.22
CA VAL A 77 -11.83 -8.93 -1.39
C VAL A 77 -13.27 -8.46 -1.19
N TYR A 78 -13.83 -8.66 0.01
CA TYR A 78 -15.16 -8.18 0.34
C TYR A 78 -15.22 -6.66 0.40
N ALA A 79 -14.22 -6.02 1.03
CA ALA A 79 -14.15 -4.56 1.11
C ALA A 79 -14.10 -3.92 -0.29
N LEU A 80 -13.30 -4.46 -1.20
CA LEU A 80 -13.24 -4.01 -2.60
C LEU A 80 -14.56 -4.26 -3.33
N SER A 81 -15.11 -5.47 -3.22
CA SER A 81 -16.37 -5.84 -3.89
C SER A 81 -17.55 -4.99 -3.43
N ARG A 82 -17.66 -4.70 -2.13
CA ARG A 82 -18.72 -3.86 -1.56
C ARG A 82 -18.65 -2.42 -2.07
N ASN A 83 -17.45 -1.92 -2.33
CA ASN A 83 -17.21 -0.60 -2.91
C ASN A 83 -17.23 -0.61 -4.46
N GLY A 84 -17.61 -1.73 -5.09
CA GLY A 84 -17.68 -1.84 -6.55
C GLY A 84 -16.33 -1.84 -7.26
N ILE A 85 -15.23 -2.05 -6.53
CA ILE A 85 -13.86 -1.99 -7.06
C ILE A 85 -13.48 -3.36 -7.63
N ARG A 86 -13.24 -3.42 -8.95
CA ARG A 86 -12.90 -4.67 -9.66
C ARG A 86 -11.64 -4.54 -10.50
N THR A 87 -11.36 -3.34 -10.98
CA THR A 87 -10.23 -3.03 -11.86
C THR A 87 -9.26 -2.09 -11.18
N HIS A 88 -8.04 -2.00 -11.73
CA HIS A 88 -7.06 -1.01 -11.27
C HIS A 88 -7.58 0.43 -11.43
N GLU A 89 -8.32 0.72 -12.50
CA GLU A 89 -8.92 2.05 -12.70
C GLU A 89 -9.98 2.38 -11.65
N ASP A 90 -10.74 1.38 -11.18
CA ASP A 90 -11.67 1.58 -10.06
C ASP A 90 -10.91 1.91 -8.77
N GLU A 91 -9.76 1.27 -8.52
CA GLU A 91 -8.92 1.56 -7.36
C GLU A 91 -8.41 2.99 -7.39
N MET A 92 -7.91 3.46 -8.55
CA MET A 92 -7.40 4.83 -8.68
C MET A 92 -8.52 5.85 -8.45
N ARG A 93 -9.68 5.63 -9.08
CA ARG A 93 -10.87 6.48 -8.87
C ARG A 93 -11.34 6.49 -7.42
N ALA A 94 -11.33 5.34 -6.76
CA ALA A 94 -11.66 5.26 -5.34
C ALA A 94 -10.68 6.06 -4.51
N LEU A 95 -9.36 5.86 -4.70
CA LEU A 95 -8.32 6.59 -3.97
C LEU A 95 -8.38 8.10 -4.17
N ASP A 96 -8.79 8.60 -5.34
CA ASP A 96 -8.98 10.04 -5.57
C ASP A 96 -10.07 10.63 -4.65
N CYS A 97 -11.14 9.87 -4.39
CA CYS A 97 -12.31 10.31 -3.63
C CYS A 97 -12.31 9.92 -2.14
N VAL A 98 -11.34 9.14 -1.66
CA VAL A 98 -11.31 8.70 -0.25
C VAL A 98 -11.24 9.90 0.70
N GLU A 99 -12.06 9.87 1.74
CA GLU A 99 -11.99 10.77 2.91
C GLU A 99 -11.56 9.98 4.16
N PHE A 100 -11.35 10.66 5.29
CA PHE A 100 -10.93 10.01 6.54
C PHE A 100 -11.87 8.89 7.01
N LYS A 101 -13.18 9.08 6.82
CA LYS A 101 -14.19 8.05 7.15
C LYS A 101 -14.02 6.75 6.34
N ASP A 102 -13.37 6.83 5.18
CA ASP A 102 -13.17 5.72 4.24
C ASP A 102 -11.71 5.23 4.25
N ILE A 103 -10.90 5.61 5.25
CA ILE A 103 -9.47 5.30 5.30
C ILE A 103 -9.16 3.79 5.23
N GLU A 104 -10.07 2.95 5.73
CA GLU A 104 -10.00 1.49 5.62
C GLU A 104 -9.93 1.01 4.17
N LEU A 105 -10.52 1.74 3.22
CA LEU A 105 -10.46 1.43 1.80
C LEU A 105 -9.03 1.51 1.25
N ILE A 106 -8.22 2.46 1.75
CA ILE A 106 -6.81 2.57 1.35
C ILE A 106 -6.04 1.31 1.79
N TYR A 107 -6.28 0.83 3.00
CA TYR A 107 -5.65 -0.42 3.47
C TYR A 107 -6.19 -1.65 2.76
N ALA A 108 -7.47 -1.67 2.37
CA ALA A 108 -8.03 -2.76 1.58
C ALA A 108 -7.38 -2.85 0.19
N ILE A 109 -7.11 -1.71 -0.46
CA ILE A 109 -6.37 -1.66 -1.73
C ILE A 109 -4.92 -2.11 -1.50
N MET A 110 -4.24 -1.63 -0.47
CA MET A 110 -2.89 -2.11 -0.13
C MET A 110 -2.86 -3.61 0.17
N ALA A 111 -3.88 -4.13 0.87
CA ALA A 111 -4.01 -5.54 1.22
C ALA A 111 -4.05 -6.45 -0.01
N LYS A 112 -4.76 -6.04 -1.07
CA LYS A 112 -4.79 -6.79 -2.34
C LYS A 112 -3.39 -7.09 -2.86
N TYR A 113 -2.52 -6.09 -2.84
CA TYR A 113 -1.17 -6.23 -3.38
C TYR A 113 -0.21 -6.85 -2.37
N VAL A 114 -0.25 -6.43 -1.10
CA VAL A 114 0.61 -6.94 -0.04
C VAL A 114 0.33 -8.42 0.25
N LEU A 115 -0.92 -8.78 0.54
CA LEU A 115 -1.30 -10.16 0.85
C LEU A 115 -1.37 -11.02 -0.41
N GLY A 116 -1.92 -10.48 -1.51
CA GLY A 116 -1.93 -11.17 -2.79
C GLY A 116 -0.51 -11.51 -3.25
N GLY A 117 0.43 -10.58 -3.09
CA GLY A 117 1.83 -10.77 -3.48
C GLY A 117 2.58 -11.82 -2.66
N MET A 118 2.12 -12.17 -1.46
CA MET A 118 2.64 -13.34 -0.72
C MET A 118 2.39 -14.66 -1.44
N THR A 119 1.35 -14.71 -2.30
CA THR A 119 1.00 -15.89 -3.11
C THR A 119 1.40 -15.74 -4.57
N LYS A 120 1.34 -14.51 -5.10
CA LYS A 120 1.64 -14.15 -6.48
C LYS A 120 2.63 -12.99 -6.49
N GLY A 121 3.93 -13.28 -6.36
CA GLY A 121 4.97 -12.25 -6.21
C GLY A 121 4.88 -11.10 -7.22
N MET A 122 4.45 -11.36 -8.46
CA MET A 122 4.28 -10.32 -9.49
C MET A 122 3.39 -9.16 -9.05
N LEU A 123 2.46 -9.36 -8.12
CA LEU A 123 1.58 -8.28 -7.63
C LEU A 123 2.34 -7.16 -6.90
N TRP A 124 3.44 -7.45 -6.22
CA TRP A 124 4.25 -6.38 -5.62
C TRP A 124 4.91 -5.52 -6.68
N SER A 125 5.44 -6.14 -7.75
CA SER A 125 6.01 -5.40 -8.89
C SER A 125 4.93 -4.61 -9.62
N GLU A 126 3.78 -5.21 -9.87
CA GLU A 126 2.64 -4.55 -10.52
C GLU A 126 2.24 -3.27 -9.76
N ALA A 127 2.09 -3.34 -8.44
CA ALA A 127 1.74 -2.20 -7.60
C ALA A 127 2.78 -1.08 -7.57
N VAL A 128 4.05 -1.42 -7.77
CA VAL A 128 5.12 -0.41 -7.93
C VAL A 128 5.04 0.21 -9.32
N GLU A 129 4.98 -0.63 -10.35
CA GLU A 129 5.00 -0.23 -11.76
C GLU A 129 3.81 0.67 -12.10
N ASN A 130 2.60 0.28 -11.70
CA ASN A 130 1.38 1.06 -11.92
C ASN A 130 1.21 2.23 -10.92
N GLY A 131 2.05 2.29 -9.87
CA GLY A 131 2.04 3.36 -8.88
C GLY A 131 0.94 3.25 -7.80
N THR A 132 0.31 2.08 -7.63
CA THR A 132 -0.74 1.88 -6.61
C THR A 132 -0.22 2.14 -5.20
N PHE A 133 0.96 1.62 -4.85
CA PHE A 133 1.54 1.85 -3.52
C PHE A 133 1.82 3.34 -3.28
N LEU A 134 2.34 4.03 -4.28
CA LEU A 134 2.57 5.48 -4.20
C LEU A 134 1.26 6.23 -3.93
N LYS A 135 0.22 5.93 -4.72
CA LYS A 135 -1.09 6.60 -4.60
C LYS A 135 -1.72 6.36 -3.22
N CYS A 136 -1.64 5.14 -2.70
CA CYS A 136 -2.12 4.82 -1.35
C CYS A 136 -1.39 5.64 -0.27
N LEU A 137 -0.06 5.75 -0.35
CA LEU A 137 0.74 6.51 0.62
C LEU A 137 0.49 8.02 0.53
N GLN A 138 0.40 8.57 -0.68
CA GLN A 138 0.05 9.98 -0.90
C GLN A 138 -1.34 10.29 -0.33
N LYS A 139 -2.31 9.41 -0.57
CA LYS A 139 -3.66 9.59 -0.03
C LYS A 139 -3.72 9.44 1.48
N LEU A 140 -2.94 8.53 2.08
CA LEU A 140 -2.78 8.46 3.54
C LEU A 140 -2.19 9.75 4.12
N LYS A 141 -1.14 10.30 3.49
CA LYS A 141 -0.54 11.57 3.91
C LYS A 141 -1.56 12.72 3.88
N GLU A 142 -2.35 12.80 2.81
CA GLU A 142 -3.41 13.79 2.62
C GLU A 142 -4.52 13.64 3.68
N VAL A 143 -5.11 12.45 3.78
CA VAL A 143 -6.28 12.18 4.63
C VAL A 143 -5.95 12.29 6.13
N LEU A 144 -4.72 11.98 6.53
CA LEU A 144 -4.24 12.12 7.91
C LEU A 144 -3.64 13.49 8.21
N ASN A 145 -3.70 14.43 7.26
CA ASN A 145 -3.11 15.77 7.35
C ASN A 145 -1.66 15.72 7.86
N VAL A 146 -0.86 14.75 7.41
CA VAL A 146 0.53 14.63 7.86
C VAL A 146 1.38 15.62 7.09
N TRP A 147 1.70 16.73 7.75
CA TRP A 147 2.68 17.71 7.25
C TRP A 147 4.09 17.13 7.33
N ASP A 148 4.98 17.61 6.45
CA ASP A 148 6.40 17.26 6.42
C ASP A 148 7.13 17.81 7.66
N ALA A 149 6.79 17.31 8.85
CA ALA A 149 7.70 17.35 9.97
C ALA A 149 8.87 16.42 9.60
N PRO A 150 10.13 16.85 9.74
CA PRO A 150 11.27 16.00 9.43
C PRO A 150 11.14 14.71 10.23
N LEU A 151 11.02 13.58 9.53
CA LEU A 151 11.08 12.25 10.12
C LEU A 151 12.48 12.14 10.72
N ALA A 152 12.55 12.24 12.05
CA ALA A 152 13.79 12.17 12.83
C ALA A 152 14.45 10.80 12.76
#